data_AF-A0A5E4W086-F1
#
_entry.id   AF-A0A5E4W086-F1
#
_cell.length_a   1.000
_cell.length_b   1.000
_cell.length_c   1.000
_cell.angle_alpha   90.00
_cell.angle_beta   90.00
_cell.angle_gamma   90.00
#
_symmetry.space_group_name_H-M   'P 1'
#
loop_
_entity.id
_entity.type
_entity.pdbx_description
1 polymer ?
#
loop_
_entity_poly.entity_id
_entity_poly.type
_entity_poly.pdbx_seq_one_letter_code
_entity_poly.pdbx_strand_id
1 'polypeptide(L)' 'MKHRKESLTSDQANVLLTFARRHGRYWKKKLTDLWQTGRDDREPEGPLLRQIPNGGGHSLLVDFHLPNEVR' A
#
# COMPACT_ATOMS: atom_id res chain seq x y z
N MET A 1 6.89 -9.86 -21.15
CA MET A 1 5.53 -9.36 -20.88
C MET A 1 5.64 -8.06 -20.11
N LYS A 2 5.12 -6.94 -20.62
CA LYS A 2 5.01 -5.70 -19.84
C LYS A 2 3.85 -5.92 -18.86
N HIS A 3 4.12 -6.05 -17.55
CA HIS A 3 3.05 -6.06 -16.55
C HIS A 3 2.25 -4.76 -16.76
N ARG A 4 0.97 -4.88 -17.12
CA ARG A 4 0.08 -3.72 -17.08
C ARG A 4 0.10 -3.24 -15.64
N LYS A 5 0.57 -2.02 -15.42
CA LYS A 5 0.55 -1.39 -14.10
C LYS A 5 -0.93 -1.13 -13.80
N GLU A 6 -1.56 -2.00 -13.03
CA GLU A 6 -2.96 -1.79 -12.65
C GLU A 6 -3.01 -0.68 -11.63
N SER A 7 -3.78 0.37 -11.94
CA SER A 7 -4.02 1.46 -10.99
C SER A 7 -4.72 0.93 -9.74
N LEU A 8 -4.36 1.47 -8.58
CA LEU A 8 -5.01 1.14 -7.31
C LEU A 8 -6.51 1.42 -7.41
N THR A 9 -7.33 0.51 -6.88
CA THR A 9 -8.75 0.80 -6.67
C THR A 9 -8.92 1.85 -5.56
N SER A 10 -10.08 2.50 -5.50
CA SER A 10 -10.39 3.48 -4.45
C SER A 10 -10.24 2.89 -3.04
N ASP A 11 -10.65 1.63 -2.85
CA ASP A 11 -10.54 0.94 -1.55
C ASP A 11 -9.08 0.66 -1.17
N GLN A 12 -8.26 0.20 -2.13
CA GLN A 12 -6.84 0.00 -1.92
C GLN A 12 -6.12 1.32 -1.61
N ALA A 13 -6.48 2.40 -2.30
CA ALA A 13 -5.94 3.74 -2.03
C ALA A 13 -6.32 4.24 -0.63
N ASN A 14 -7.57 4.03 -0.18
CA ASN A 14 -8.02 4.39 1.16
C ASN A 14 -7.32 3.60 2.26
N VAL A 15 -7.10 2.30 2.04
CA VAL A 15 -6.35 1.45 2.97
C VAL A 15 -4.88 1.89 3.04
N LEU A 16 -4.24 2.18 1.90
CA LEU A 16 -2.88 2.72 1.87
C LEU A 16 -2.78 4.06 2.61
N LEU A 17 -3.76 4.94 2.41
CA LEU A 17 -3.84 6.22 3.11
C LEU A 17 -3.95 6.02 4.63
N THR A 18 -4.84 5.13 5.07
CA THR A 18 -5.06 4.83 6.50
C THR A 18 -3.81 4.23 7.12
N PHE A 19 -3.20 3.26 6.45
CA PHE A 19 -1.94 2.65 6.87
C PHE A 19 -0.82 3.70 6.93
N ALA A 20 -0.72 4.56 5.92
CA ALA A 20 0.30 5.60 5.86
C ALA A 20 0.19 6.61 6.99
N ARG A 21 -1.04 7.03 7.34
CA ARG A 21 -1.31 7.90 8.48
C ARG A 21 -0.89 7.26 9.80
N ARG A 22 -1.18 5.96 9.99
CA ARG A 22 -0.83 5.21 11.21
C ARG A 22 0.67 5.02 11.41
N HIS A 23 1.43 4.86 10.32
CA HIS A 23 2.87 4.55 10.38
C HIS A 23 3.80 5.72 10.04
N GLY A 24 3.24 6.87 9.65
CA GLY A 24 3.98 8.10 9.37
C GLY A 24 4.99 7.92 8.23
N ARG A 25 6.08 8.71 8.22
CA ARG A 25 7.05 8.76 7.11
C ARG A 25 7.69 7.41 6.71
N TYR A 26 7.66 6.41 7.58
CA TYR A 26 8.23 5.09 7.34
C TYR A 26 7.23 4.06 6.80
N TRP A 27 5.99 4.47 6.53
CA TRP A 27 4.91 3.57 6.15
C TRP A 27 5.24 2.70 4.93
N LYS A 28 5.87 3.25 3.88
CA LYS A 28 6.23 2.47 2.69
C LYS A 28 7.19 1.32 3.04
N LYS A 29 8.22 1.62 3.83
CA LYS A 29 9.17 0.61 4.31
C LYS A 29 8.47 -0.44 5.17
N LYS A 30 7.66 -0.01 6.13
CA LYS A 30 6.92 -0.92 7.02
C LYS A 30 6.01 -1.87 6.24
N LEU A 31 5.28 -1.35 5.26
CA LEU A 31 4.39 -2.15 4.43
C LEU A 31 5.15 -3.17 3.59
N THR A 32 6.27 -2.77 2.98
CA THR A 32 7.17 -3.68 2.27
C THR A 32 7.69 -4.80 3.19
N ASP A 33 8.12 -4.48 4.41
CA ASP A 33 8.60 -5.47 5.38
C ASP A 33 7.47 -6.45 5.77
N LEU A 34 6.23 -5.96 5.91
CA LEU A 34 5.06 -6.79 6.21
C LEU A 34 4.76 -7.76 5.06
N TRP A 35 4.77 -7.28 3.81
CA TRP A 35 4.58 -8.14 2.64
C TRP A 35 5.66 -9.22 2.53
N GLN A 36 6.93 -8.86 2.73
CA GLN A 36 8.04 -9.82 2.67
C GLN A 36 7.96 -10.91 3.74
N THR A 37 7.40 -10.57 4.90
CA THR A 37 7.27 -11.50 6.03
C THR A 37 5.91 -12.19 6.09
N GLY A 38 4.98 -11.84 5.20
CA GLY A 38 3.59 -12.31 5.21
C GLY A 38 2.77 -11.83 6.42
N ARG A 39 3.28 -10.84 7.17
CA ARG A 39 2.67 -10.31 8.41
C ARG A 39 1.66 -9.20 8.17
N ASP A 40 1.42 -8.85 6.91
CA ASP A 40 0.34 -7.94 6.51
C ASP A 40 -1.04 -8.47 6.93
N ASP A 41 -1.20 -9.78 7.19
CA ASP A 41 -2.40 -10.38 7.77
C ASP A 41 -2.73 -9.92 9.20
N ARG A 42 -1.75 -9.35 9.92
CA ARG A 42 -1.93 -8.79 11.27
C ARG A 42 -2.45 -7.36 11.26
N GLU A 43 -2.46 -6.71 10.10
CA GLU A 43 -3.04 -5.38 9.97
C GLU A 43 -4.57 -5.50 9.86
N PRO A 44 -5.35 -4.56 10.42
CA PRO A 44 -6.81 -4.58 10.31
C PRO A 44 -7.30 -4.67 8.86
N GLU A 45 -6.56 -4.07 7.93
CA GLU A 45 -6.85 -4.04 6.50
C GLU A 45 -6.05 -5.07 5.69
N GLY A 46 -5.47 -6.09 6.34
CA GLY A 46 -4.54 -7.06 5.77
C GLY A 46 -4.96 -7.70 4.45
N PRO A 47 -6.20 -8.21 4.31
CA PRO A 47 -6.66 -8.79 3.04
C PRO A 47 -6.60 -7.82 1.85
N LEU A 48 -6.86 -6.53 2.07
CA LEU A 48 -6.78 -5.50 1.02
C LEU A 48 -5.32 -5.09 0.77
N LEU A 49 -4.50 -4.95 1.83
CA LEU A 49 -3.07 -4.69 1.71
C LEU A 49 -2.35 -5.78 0.90
N ARG A 50 -2.80 -7.04 0.99
CA ARG A 50 -2.26 -8.18 0.25
C ARG A 50 -2.60 -8.18 -1.24
N GLN A 51 -3.66 -7.50 -1.65
CA GLN A 51 -4.06 -7.43 -3.07
C GLN A 51 -3.21 -6.44 -3.85
N ILE A 52 -2.69 -5.41 -3.18
CA ILE A 52 -1.84 -4.36 -3.78
C ILE A 52 -0.59 -4.93 -4.45
N PRO A 53 0.24 -5.79 -3.80
CA PRO A 53 1.41 -6.33 -4.45
C PRO A 53 1.08 -7.23 -5.65
N ASN A 54 -0.09 -7.87 -5.69
CA ASN A 54 -0.51 -8.72 -6.80
C ASN A 54 -0.83 -7.95 -8.10
N GLY A 55 -1.27 -6.68 -7.99
CA GLY A 55 -1.62 -5.84 -9.15
C GLY A 55 -0.46 -5.04 -9.74
N GLY A 56 0.65 -4.86 -9.00
CA GLY A 56 1.79 -4.07 -9.48
C GLY A 56 2.98 -3.96 -8.52
N GLY A 57 2.95 -4.66 -7.38
CA GLY A 57 4.08 -4.70 -6.45
C GLY A 57 4.49 -3.34 -5.89
N HIS A 58 5.78 -3.23 -5.60
CA HIS A 58 6.39 -2.01 -5.05
C HIS A 58 6.27 -0.80 -5.98
N SER A 59 6.06 -1.02 -7.28
CA SER A 59 5.93 0.07 -8.25
C SER A 59 4.70 0.95 -8.02
N LEU A 60 3.65 0.39 -7.41
CA LEU A 60 2.47 1.16 -7.00
C LEU A 60 2.75 2.03 -5.78
N LEU A 61 3.62 1.58 -4.86
CA LEU A 61 4.03 2.41 -3.72
C LEU A 61 4.91 3.58 -4.14
N VAL A 62 5.75 3.41 -5.16
CA VAL A 62 6.58 4.51 -5.70
C VAL A 62 5.69 5.62 -6.24
N ASP A 63 4.68 5.25 -7.04
CA ASP A 63 3.74 6.18 -7.67
C ASP A 63 2.69 6.73 -6.70
N PHE A 64 2.44 6.07 -5.58
CA PHE A 64 1.44 6.52 -4.61
C PHE A 64 1.97 7.69 -3.79
N HIS A 65 1.31 8.84 -3.95
CA HIS A 65 1.50 10.04 -3.17
C HIS A 65 0.36 10.20 -2.18
N LEU A 66 0.70 10.54 -0.93
CA LEU A 66 -0.33 10.94 0.01
C LEU A 66 -0.98 12.23 -0.49
N PRO A 67 -2.31 12.34 -0.44
CA PRO A 67 -2.96 13.61 -0.72
C PRO A 67 -2.37 14.65 0.24
N ASN A 68 -2.05 15.84 -0.29
CA ASN A 68 -1.70 16.97 0.57
C ASN A 68 -2.91 17.25 1.44
N GLU A 69 -2.81 16.91 2.73
CA GLU A 69 -3.79 17.32 3.71
C GLU A 69 -3.68 18.84 3.84
N VAL A 70 -4.66 19.55 3.29
CA VAL A 70 -4.89 20.95 3.65
C VAL A 70 -5.15 20.93 5.15
N ARG A 71 -4.16 21.38 5.92
CA ARG A 71 -4.28 21.58 7.37
C ARG A 71 -5.34 22.64 7.68
#